data_AF-A0A7W1UAR5-F1
#
_entry.id   AF-A0A7W1UAR5-F1
#
_cell.length_a   1.000
_cell.length_b   1.000
_cell.length_c   1.000
_cell.angle_alpha   90.00
_cell.angle_beta   90.00
_cell.angle_gamma   90.00
#
_symmetry.space_group_name_H-M   'P 1'
#
loop_
_entity.id
_entity.type
_entity.pdbx_description
1 polymer ?
#
loop_
_entity_poly.entity_id
_entity_poly.type
_entity_poly.pdbx_seq_one_letter_code
_entity_poly.pdbx_strand_id
1 'polypeptide(L)'
;MNYVALKMLFGDRPKYLMLLAGLTFSTMLIVQQGSIFWGLMTWSQSGITNVNAPVWVTDSNINQVEEIKPLADTTVNVVRSVSGVEWAVPLYKG
;
A
#
# COMPACT_ATOMS: atom_id res chain seq x y z
N MET A 1 44.47 -8.97 9.16
CA MET A 1 43.94 -10.34 8.96
C MET A 1 42.96 -10.50 7.79
N ASN A 2 42.28 -9.45 7.30
CA ASN A 2 41.27 -9.59 6.21
C ASN A 2 41.85 -9.70 4.78
N TYR A 3 43.14 -9.41 4.60
CA TYR A 3 43.80 -9.39 3.29
C TYR A 3 43.80 -10.76 2.60
N VAL A 4 44.02 -11.84 3.35
CA VAL A 4 44.02 -13.21 2.80
C VAL A 4 42.62 -13.62 2.35
N ALA A 5 41.58 -13.27 3.11
CA ALA A 5 40.19 -13.55 2.76
C ALA A 5 39.75 -12.82 1.47
N LEU A 6 40.12 -11.55 1.31
CA LEU A 6 39.86 -10.79 0.07
C LEU A 6 40.59 -11.42 -1.13
N LYS A 7 41.84 -11.88 -0.94
CA LYS A 7 42.62 -12.51 -2.01
C LYS A 7 42.04 -13.87 -2.43
N MET A 8 41.47 -14.63 -1.49
CA MET A 8 40.71 -15.85 -1.79
C MET A 8 39.40 -15.55 -2.51
N LEU A 9 38.68 -14.51 -2.08
CA LEU A 9 37.40 -14.10 -2.68
C LEU A 9 37.56 -13.66 -4.15
N PHE A 10 38.57 -12.85 -4.45
CA PHE A 10 38.84 -12.37 -5.82
C PHE A 10 39.70 -13.32 -6.66
N GLY A 11 40.28 -14.36 -6.06
CA GLY A 11 41.15 -15.31 -6.75
C GLY A 11 40.41 -16.14 -7.80
N ASP A 12 39.15 -16.49 -7.53
CA ASP A 12 38.28 -17.22 -8.46
C ASP A 12 37.21 -16.28 -9.03
N ARG A 13 37.58 -15.57 -10.11
CA ARG A 13 36.72 -14.55 -10.75
C ARG A 13 35.37 -15.09 -11.23
N PRO A 14 35.28 -16.29 -11.86
CA PRO A 14 33.99 -16.87 -12.25
C PRO A 14 33.06 -17.09 -11.05
N LYS A 15 33.56 -17.70 -9.96
CA LYS A 15 32.74 -17.92 -8.75
C LYS A 15 32.34 -16.61 -8.10
N TYR A 16 33.25 -15.64 -8.03
CA TYR A 16 32.95 -14.32 -7.47
C TYR A 16 31.83 -13.61 -8.23
N LEU A 17 31.90 -13.59 -9.56
CA LEU A 17 30.86 -12.97 -10.41
C LEU A 17 29.52 -13.68 -10.28
N MET A 18 29.51 -15.03 -10.24
CA MET A 18 28.29 -15.80 -10.04
C MET A 18 27.64 -15.50 -8.69
N LEU A 19 28.43 -15.46 -7.61
CA LEU A 19 27.94 -15.13 -6.27
C LEU A 19 27.39 -13.70 -6.18
N LEU A 20 28.12 -12.74 -6.74
CA LEU A 20 27.71 -11.34 -6.74
C LEU A 20 26.43 -11.14 -7.54
N ALA A 21 26.34 -11.73 -8.74
CA ALA A 21 25.15 -11.67 -9.57
C ALA A 21 23.95 -12.32 -8.89
N GLY A 22 24.13 -13.51 -8.30
CA GLY A 22 23.08 -14.21 -7.56
C GLY A 22 22.58 -13.39 -6.36
N LEU A 23 23.48 -12.87 -5.54
CA LEU A 23 23.12 -12.05 -4.38
C LEU A 23 22.42 -10.75 -4.80
N THR A 24 22.92 -10.07 -5.82
CA THR A 24 22.31 -8.84 -6.34
C THR A 24 20.92 -9.12 -6.90
N PHE A 25 20.75 -10.23 -7.62
CA PHE A 25 19.46 -10.61 -8.16
C PHE A 25 18.46 -11.00 -7.06
N SER A 26 18.87 -11.80 -6.08
CA SER A 26 18.02 -12.17 -4.94
C SER A 26 17.59 -10.94 -4.14
N THR A 27 18.51 -10.03 -3.83
CA THR A 27 18.19 -8.79 -3.11
C THR A 27 17.27 -7.88 -3.94
N MET A 28 17.50 -7.76 -5.26
CA MET A 28 16.61 -7.04 -6.17
C MET A 28 15.18 -7.62 -6.15
N LEU A 29 15.02 -8.93 -6.23
CA LEU A 29 13.70 -9.58 -6.19
C LEU A 29 12.97 -9.33 -4.86
N ILE A 30 13.69 -9.40 -3.73
CA ILE A 30 13.10 -9.11 -2.41
C ILE A 30 12.60 -7.66 -2.35
N VAL A 31 13.43 -6.71 -2.80
CA VAL A 31 13.07 -5.28 -2.83
C VAL A 31 11.92 -5.02 -3.79
N GLN A 32 11.91 -5.67 -4.96
CA GLN A 32 10.84 -5.54 -5.94
C GLN A 32 9.50 -6.00 -5.35
N GLN A 33 9.45 -7.19 -4.75
CA GLN A 33 8.23 -7.71 -4.14
C GLN A 33 7.72 -6.82 -3.00
N GLY A 34 8.63 -6.32 -2.16
CA GLY A 34 8.27 -5.35 -1.12
C GLY A 34 7.72 -4.03 -1.69
N SER A 35 8.32 -3.53 -2.76
CA SER A 35 7.87 -2.29 -3.42
C SER A 35 6.51 -2.44 -4.07
N ILE A 36 6.23 -3.59 -4.70
CA ILE A 36 4.90 -3.89 -5.27
C ILE A 36 3.86 -3.94 -4.17
N PHE A 37 4.14 -4.65 -3.07
CA PHE A 37 3.24 -4.71 -1.92
C PHE A 37 2.93 -3.32 -1.35
N TRP A 38 3.96 -2.50 -1.17
CA TRP A 38 3.80 -1.12 -0.69
C TRP A 38 2.98 -0.26 -1.65
N GLY A 39 3.22 -0.39 -2.96
CA GLY A 39 2.46 0.28 -3.99
C GLY A 39 0.98 -0.10 -3.97
N LEU A 40 0.68 -1.39 -3.85
CA LEU A 40 -0.69 -1.88 -3.72
C LEU A 40 -1.37 -1.35 -2.46
N MET A 41 -0.69 -1.38 -1.31
CA MET A 41 -1.24 -0.86 -0.06
C MET A 41 -1.54 0.64 -0.15
N THR A 42 -0.65 1.41 -0.77
CA THR A 42 -0.83 2.85 -1.01
C THR A 42 -2.00 3.12 -1.95
N TRP A 43 -2.14 2.31 -2.99
CA TRP A 43 -3.26 2.41 -3.93
C TRP A 43 -4.60 2.05 -3.27
N SER A 44 -4.65 1.03 -2.43
CA SER A 44 -5.88 0.61 -1.72
C SER A 44 -6.44 1.67 -0.77
N GLN A 45 -5.62 2.58 -0.25
CA GLN A 45 -6.10 3.71 0.58
C GLN A 45 -6.41 4.98 -0.22
N SER A 46 -6.08 5.01 -1.52
CA SER A 46 -6.16 6.22 -2.34
C SER A 46 -7.57 6.82 -2.40
N GLY A 47 -8.61 6.00 -2.36
CA GLY A 47 -10.00 6.46 -2.35
C GLY A 47 -10.35 7.33 -1.14
N ILE A 48 -9.75 7.02 0.03
CA ILE A 48 -9.97 7.79 1.27
C ILE A 48 -9.01 8.97 1.33
N THR A 49 -7.74 8.79 0.96
CA THR A 49 -6.73 9.85 1.11
C THR A 49 -6.87 10.97 0.09
N ASN A 50 -7.42 10.69 -1.10
CA ASN A 50 -7.57 11.69 -2.15
C ASN A 50 -8.84 12.56 -1.97
N VAL A 51 -9.81 12.09 -1.18
CA VAL A 51 -11.02 12.84 -0.88
C VAL A 51 -10.81 13.58 0.44
N ASN A 52 -10.87 14.90 0.40
CA ASN A 52 -10.71 15.74 1.60
C ASN A 52 -12.01 15.74 2.42
N ALA A 53 -12.29 14.60 3.06
CA ALA A 53 -13.42 14.42 3.97
C ALA A 53 -12.89 14.06 5.37
N PRO A 54 -13.23 14.82 6.42
CA PRO A 54 -12.75 14.56 7.77
C PRO A 54 -13.44 13.36 8.44
N VAL A 55 -14.66 13.01 7.98
CA VAL A 55 -15.48 11.94 8.55
C VAL A 55 -16.09 11.11 7.43
N TRP A 56 -16.02 9.78 7.58
CA TRP A 56 -16.60 8.81 6.66
C TRP A 56 -17.74 8.07 7.34
N VAL A 57 -18.89 7.97 6.66
CA VAL A 57 -20.05 7.22 7.13
C VAL A 57 -20.25 6.02 6.21
N THR A 58 -20.28 4.83 6.78
CA THR A 58 -20.31 3.55 6.06
C THR A 58 -21.14 2.53 6.84
N ASP A 59 -21.55 1.44 6.17
CA ASP A 59 -22.14 0.29 6.83
C ASP A 59 -21.10 -0.44 7.70
N SER A 60 -21.50 -0.94 8.86
CA SER A 60 -20.63 -1.63 9.82
C SER A 60 -20.08 -2.97 9.31
N ASN A 61 -20.68 -3.55 8.26
CA ASN A 61 -20.26 -4.81 7.68
C ASN A 61 -19.25 -4.64 6.53
N ILE A 62 -18.77 -3.42 6.27
CA ILE A 62 -17.72 -3.19 5.27
C ILE A 62 -16.37 -3.58 5.85
N ASN A 63 -15.67 -4.49 5.18
CA ASN A 63 -14.34 -4.95 5.61
C ASN A 63 -13.20 -4.30 4.81
N GLN A 64 -13.51 -3.77 3.62
CA GLN A 64 -12.51 -3.18 2.72
C GLN A 64 -13.01 -1.85 2.15
N VAL A 65 -12.09 -0.90 1.98
CA VAL A 65 -12.37 0.45 1.45
C VAL A 65 -12.95 0.44 0.02
N GLU A 66 -12.62 -0.60 -0.75
CA GLU A 66 -13.11 -0.79 -2.11
C GLU A 66 -14.45 -1.54 -2.18
N GLU A 67 -14.96 -2.05 -1.06
CA GLU A 67 -16.23 -2.77 -1.02
C GLU A 67 -17.39 -1.77 -1.12
N ILE A 68 -18.21 -1.92 -2.17
CA ILE A 68 -19.38 -1.06 -2.39
C ILE A 68 -20.60 -1.72 -1.74
N LYS A 69 -20.99 -1.22 -0.56
CA LYS A 69 -22.32 -1.49 0.01
C LYS A 69 -23.16 -0.22 -0.04
N PRO A 70 -24.24 -0.20 -0.83
CA PRO A 70 -25.06 0.99 -0.95
C PRO A 70 -25.78 1.27 0.38
N LEU A 71 -25.72 2.52 0.82
CA LEU A 71 -26.55 3.03 1.91
C LEU A 71 -27.84 3.61 1.32
N ALA A 72 -28.90 3.66 2.12
CA ALA A 72 -30.14 4.33 1.72
C ALA A 72 -29.90 5.83 1.54
N ASP A 73 -30.47 6.44 0.50
CA ASP A 73 -30.33 7.88 0.21
C ASP A 73 -30.79 8.77 1.37
N THR A 74 -31.72 8.29 2.20
CA THR A 74 -32.19 9.01 3.39
C THR A 74 -31.12 9.19 4.46
N THR A 75 -30.08 8.34 4.47
CA THR A 75 -28.99 8.37 5.46
C THR A 75 -28.23 9.69 5.41
N VAL A 76 -28.05 10.30 4.24
CA VAL A 76 -27.36 11.60 4.13
C VAL A 76 -28.11 12.69 4.88
N ASN A 77 -29.44 12.64 4.90
CA ASN A 77 -30.26 13.62 5.60
C ASN A 77 -30.16 13.45 7.12
N VAL A 78 -30.00 12.21 7.59
CA VAL A 78 -29.73 11.92 9.02
C VAL A 78 -28.37 12.45 9.43
N VAL A 79 -27.33 12.28 8.61
CA VAL A 79 -25.99 12.81 8.92
C VAL A 79 -26.01 14.34 8.95
N ARG A 80 -26.73 14.99 8.02
CA ARG A 80 -26.90 16.45 7.98
C ARG A 80 -27.68 17.02 9.16
N SER A 81 -28.52 16.23 9.83
CA SER A 81 -29.28 16.70 11.00
C SER A 81 -28.47 16.69 12.30
N VAL A 82 -27.27 16.08 12.30
CA VAL A 82 -26.39 16.07 13.47
C VAL A 82 -25.78 17.46 13.69
N SER A 83 -25.94 17.99 14.91
CA SER A 83 -25.36 19.28 15.32
C SER A 83 -23.84 19.30 15.11
N GLY A 84 -23.33 20.28 14.37
CA GLY A 84 -21.90 20.42 14.06
C GLY A 84 -21.47 19.87 12.71
N VAL A 85 -22.35 19.18 11.97
CA VAL A 85 -22.10 18.80 10.58
C VAL A 85 -22.44 19.98 9.66
N GLU A 86 -21.43 20.59 9.04
CA GLU A 86 -21.64 21.70 8.09
C GLU A 86 -22.22 21.19 6.76
N TRP A 87 -21.73 20.05 6.28
CA TRP A 87 -22.16 19.44 5.03
C TRP A 87 -21.96 17.93 5.04
N ALA A 88 -22.74 17.24 4.20
CA ALA A 88 -22.54 15.82 3.89
C ALA A 88 -23.00 15.55 2.45
N VAL A 89 -22.26 14.72 1.72
CA VAL A 89 -22.52 14.38 0.31
C VAL A 89 -22.37 12.86 0.15
N PRO A 90 -23.27 12.19 -0.60
CA PRO A 90 -23.08 10.77 -0.92
C PRO A 90 -21.85 10.58 -1.80
N LEU A 91 -20.97 9.63 -1.44
CA LEU A 91 -19.88 9.22 -2.30
C LEU A 91 -20.41 8.22 -3.34
N TYR A 92 -20.44 8.63 -4.60
CA TYR A 92 -20.72 7.72 -5.70
C TYR A 92 -19.45 6.98 -6.10
N LYS A 93 -19.52 5.64 -6.09
CA LYS A 93 -18.46 4.73 -6.54
C LYS A 93 -19.15 3.70 -7.44
N GLY A 94 -18.70 3.64 -8.70
CA GLY A 94 -19.38 2.94 -9.81
C GLY A 94 -19.44 1.44 -9.68
#